data_AF-A0A924G962-F1
#
_entry.id   AF-A0A924G962-F1
#
_cell.length_a   1.000
_cell.length_b   1.000
_cell.length_c   1.000
_cell.angle_alpha   90.00
_cell.angle_beta   90.00
_cell.angle_gamma   90.00
#
_symmetry.space_group_name_H-M   'P 1'
#
loop_
_entity.id
_entity.type
_entity.pdbx_description
1 polymer ?
#
loop_
_entity_poly.entity_id
_entity_poly.type
_entity_poly.pdbx_seq_one_letter_code
_entity_poly.pdbx_strand_id
1 'polypeptide(L)'
;MKKMILILIMAVMAISANAQHAKVDNDTAKYENRTYALSDTITLGYGSKPDKSFGFISIGSAFTGVTDLDKGWSKFEAVIDKVYTKGKKVYLRAKLVDKTVNALGGNKLFIDLEGAIDNKELK
;
A
#
# COMPACT_ATOMS: atom_id res chain seq x y z
N MET A 1 2.17 -45.93 -17.56
CA MET A 1 3.40 -45.17 -17.22
C MET A 1 3.34 -43.69 -17.61
N LYS A 2 2.72 -43.28 -18.73
CA LYS A 2 2.62 -41.85 -19.14
C LYS A 2 1.81 -40.94 -18.21
N LYS A 3 0.95 -41.49 -17.33
CA LYS A 3 0.08 -40.71 -16.43
C LYS A 3 0.78 -40.20 -15.15
N MET A 4 1.91 -40.80 -14.74
CA MET A 4 2.61 -40.38 -13.52
C MET A 4 3.44 -39.11 -13.70
N ILE A 5 3.92 -38.85 -14.92
CA ILE A 5 4.72 -37.65 -15.23
C ILE A 5 3.87 -36.38 -15.12
N LEU A 6 2.59 -36.44 -15.49
CA LEU A 6 1.70 -35.27 -15.45
C LEU A 6 1.42 -34.78 -14.02
N ILE A 7 1.35 -35.71 -13.06
CA ILE A 7 1.08 -35.41 -11.64
C ILE A 7 2.30 -34.75 -10.99
N LEU A 8 3.52 -35.20 -11.36
CA LEU A 8 4.75 -34.61 -10.86
C LEU A 8 4.96 -33.18 -11.40
N ILE A 9 4.58 -32.91 -12.65
CA ILE A 9 4.66 -31.56 -13.24
C ILE A 9 3.66 -30.59 -12.56
N MET A 10 2.45 -31.05 -12.22
CA MET A 10 1.48 -30.21 -11.48
C MET A 10 1.93 -29.93 -10.04
N ALA A 11 2.60 -30.89 -9.38
CA ALA A 11 3.10 -30.69 -8.01
C ALA A 11 4.22 -29.63 -7.93
N VAL A 12 5.05 -29.50 -8.97
CA VAL A 12 6.13 -28.49 -9.01
C VAL A 12 5.59 -27.07 -9.27
N MET A 13 4.44 -26.93 -9.94
CA MET A 13 3.80 -25.61 -10.12
C MET A 13 3.13 -25.08 -8.85
N ALA A 14 2.87 -25.93 -7.85
CA ALA A 14 2.21 -25.53 -6.60
C ALA A 14 3.15 -24.88 -5.57
N ILE A 15 4.46 -24.83 -5.81
CA ILE A 15 5.47 -24.50 -4.77
C ILE A 15 5.83 -23.00 -4.75
N SER A 16 5.25 -22.16 -5.62
CA SER A 16 5.72 -20.78 -5.80
C SER A 16 4.75 -19.70 -5.34
N ALA A 17 3.77 -20.03 -4.48
CA ALA A 17 2.93 -19.03 -3.82
C ALA A 17 3.49 -18.71 -2.43
N ASN A 18 4.77 -18.32 -2.36
CA ASN A 18 5.24 -17.61 -1.17
C ASN A 18 4.61 -16.22 -1.23
N ALA A 19 3.63 -15.95 -0.35
CA ALA A 19 3.12 -14.61 -0.15
C ALA A 19 4.31 -13.68 0.12
N GLN A 20 4.62 -12.83 -0.86
CA GLN A 20 5.81 -12.00 -0.81
C GLN A 20 5.55 -10.85 0.15
N HIS A 21 5.91 -11.00 1.42
CA HIS A 21 5.76 -9.90 2.37
C HIS A 21 6.55 -8.66 1.92
N ALA A 22 5.98 -7.49 2.21
CA ALA A 22 6.61 -6.21 2.02
C ALA A 22 7.88 -6.13 2.86
N LYS A 23 8.94 -5.56 2.26
CA LYS A 23 10.23 -5.39 2.91
C LYS A 23 10.65 -3.93 2.84
N VAL A 24 11.36 -3.50 3.86
CA VAL A 24 12.02 -2.19 3.90
C VAL A 24 13.51 -2.40 3.77
N ASP A 25 14.12 -1.66 2.86
CA ASP A 25 15.56 -1.63 2.61
C ASP A 25 15.98 -0.16 2.60
N ASN A 26 16.64 0.26 3.69
CA ASN A 26 16.86 1.68 4.02
C ASN A 26 15.54 2.47 4.03
N ASP A 27 15.44 3.48 3.16
CA ASP A 27 14.28 4.36 3.04
C ASP A 27 13.33 3.94 1.89
N THR A 28 13.41 2.68 1.47
CA THR A 28 12.66 2.13 0.34
C THR A 28 11.82 0.94 0.77
N ALA A 29 10.53 0.95 0.46
CA ALA A 29 9.67 -0.21 0.60
C ALA A 29 9.56 -0.97 -0.74
N LYS A 30 9.49 -2.31 -0.68
CA LYS A 30 9.34 -3.19 -1.84
C LYS A 30 8.22 -4.20 -1.60
N TYR A 31 7.31 -4.34 -2.56
CA TYR A 31 6.19 -5.29 -2.55
C TYR A 31 5.67 -5.55 -3.97
N GLU A 32 5.28 -6.78 -4.31
CA GLU A 32 4.82 -7.20 -5.66
C GLU A 32 5.68 -6.66 -6.84
N ASN A 33 7.01 -6.76 -6.74
CA ASN A 33 7.96 -6.21 -7.72
C ASN A 33 7.90 -4.68 -7.93
N ARG A 34 7.20 -3.95 -7.06
CA ARG A 34 7.18 -2.48 -7.01
C ARG A 34 8.11 -1.97 -5.93
N THR A 35 8.61 -0.76 -6.14
CA THR A 35 9.54 -0.06 -5.25
C THR A 35 8.95 1.30 -4.93
N TYR A 36 8.99 1.68 -3.65
CA TYR A 36 8.42 2.91 -3.11
C TYR A 36 9.48 3.60 -2.24
N ALA A 37 10.12 4.62 -2.79
CA ALA A 37 11.17 5.39 -2.12
C ALA A 37 10.63 6.74 -1.60
N LEU A 38 11.43 7.40 -0.76
CA LEU A 38 11.13 8.78 -0.35
C LEU A 38 11.06 9.71 -1.55
N SER A 39 10.12 10.64 -1.51
CA SER A 39 9.82 11.61 -2.57
C SER A 39 9.18 11.02 -3.83
N ASP A 40 8.96 9.71 -3.91
CA ASP A 40 8.16 9.13 -4.99
C ASP A 40 6.72 9.64 -4.90
N THR A 41 6.15 9.92 -6.06
CA THR A 41 4.72 10.22 -6.21
C THR A 41 3.98 8.91 -6.42
N ILE A 42 2.96 8.69 -5.60
CA ILE A 42 2.03 7.57 -5.69
C ILE A 42 0.64 8.08 -6.06
N THR A 43 -0.10 7.30 -6.85
CA THR A 43 -1.49 7.60 -7.17
C THR A 43 -2.42 6.74 -6.31
N LEU A 44 -3.36 7.40 -5.63
CA LEU A 44 -4.38 6.73 -4.86
C LEU A 44 -5.37 6.00 -5.80
N GLY A 45 -5.72 4.79 -5.42
CA GLY A 45 -6.71 3.97 -6.11
C GLY A 45 -8.14 4.39 -5.76
N TYR A 46 -8.97 3.39 -5.50
CA TYR A 46 -10.34 3.57 -4.99
C TYR A 46 -10.46 2.88 -3.64
N GLY A 47 -11.32 3.39 -2.77
CA GLY A 47 -11.54 2.76 -1.47
C GLY A 47 -12.21 1.39 -1.55
N SER A 48 -11.75 0.47 -0.70
CA SER A 48 -12.15 -0.94 -0.66
C SER A 48 -13.35 -1.22 0.27
N LYS A 49 -13.74 -0.29 1.13
CA LYS A 49 -14.87 -0.48 2.05
C LYS A 49 -16.23 -0.41 1.34
N PRO A 50 -17.31 -0.93 1.96
CA PRO A 50 -18.67 -0.87 1.38
C PRO A 50 -19.14 0.56 1.05
N ASP A 51 -18.78 1.54 1.88
CA ASP A 51 -19.07 2.97 1.68
C ASP A 51 -18.13 3.67 0.69
N LYS A 52 -17.19 2.91 0.10
CA LYS A 52 -16.11 3.34 -0.80
C LYS A 52 -15.01 4.16 -0.13
N SER A 53 -14.99 4.27 1.20
CA SER A 53 -13.83 4.79 1.91
C SER A 53 -12.65 3.83 1.80
N PHE A 54 -11.46 4.34 2.08
CA PHE A 54 -10.23 3.54 2.05
C PHE A 54 -10.13 2.69 3.31
N GLY A 55 -9.86 1.39 3.13
CA GLY A 55 -9.68 0.44 4.23
C GLY A 55 -8.27 0.40 4.78
N PHE A 56 -7.28 0.80 3.97
CA PHE A 56 -5.85 0.65 4.26
C PHE A 56 -5.07 1.95 4.13
N ILE A 57 -5.77 3.05 3.84
CA ILE A 57 -5.23 4.41 3.80
C ILE A 57 -6.01 5.26 4.78
N SER A 58 -5.30 5.85 5.74
CA SER A 58 -5.87 6.73 6.75
C SER A 58 -5.24 8.11 6.69
N ILE A 59 -5.96 9.15 7.11
CA ILE A 59 -5.51 10.53 7.14
C ILE A 59 -5.55 11.07 8.58
N GLY A 60 -4.57 11.88 8.96
CA GLY A 60 -4.59 12.58 10.25
C GLY A 60 -3.23 13.11 10.70
N SER A 61 -3.14 13.50 11.97
CA SER A 61 -1.93 13.98 12.63
C SER A 61 -1.55 13.07 13.81
N ALA A 62 -0.56 12.20 13.59
CA ALA A 62 0.14 11.36 14.59
C ALA A 62 -0.74 10.56 15.59
N PHE A 63 -0.85 9.23 15.38
CA PHE A 63 -1.29 8.14 16.29
C PHE A 63 -2.58 8.27 17.13
N THR A 64 -3.14 9.46 17.34
CA THR A 64 -4.42 9.72 18.02
C THR A 64 -5.23 10.63 17.11
N GLY A 65 -6.09 10.06 16.27
CA GLY A 65 -6.92 10.83 15.32
C GLY A 65 -6.66 10.52 13.85
N VAL A 66 -6.24 9.30 13.51
CA VAL A 66 -6.29 8.83 12.12
C VAL A 66 -7.69 8.30 11.84
N THR A 67 -8.29 8.76 10.74
CA THR A 67 -9.54 8.23 10.20
C THR A 67 -9.27 7.64 8.83
N ASP A 68 -10.13 6.72 8.40
CA ASP A 68 -10.11 6.25 7.01
C ASP A 68 -10.14 7.43 6.05
N LEU A 69 -9.39 7.32 4.96
CA LEU A 69 -9.42 8.32 3.91
C LEU A 69 -10.79 8.25 3.22
N ASP A 70 -11.40 9.41 3.00
CA ASP A 70 -12.67 9.50 2.30
C ASP A 70 -12.52 9.15 0.81
N LYS A 71 -13.58 8.63 0.19
CA LYS A 71 -13.62 8.27 -1.23
C LYS A 71 -13.31 9.43 -2.18
N GLY A 72 -13.55 10.68 -1.76
CA GLY A 72 -13.29 11.89 -2.53
C GLY A 72 -11.82 12.08 -2.92
N TRP A 73 -10.90 11.41 -2.22
CA TRP A 73 -9.47 11.41 -2.52
C TRP A 73 -9.03 10.37 -3.55
N SER A 74 -9.97 9.61 -4.13
CA SER A 74 -9.65 8.62 -5.16
C SER A 74 -8.95 9.28 -6.35
N LYS A 75 -7.89 8.64 -6.87
CA LYS A 75 -7.04 9.13 -7.97
C LYS A 75 -6.19 10.37 -7.68
N PHE A 76 -6.20 10.90 -6.45
CA PHE A 76 -5.29 11.97 -6.08
C PHE A 76 -3.86 11.43 -6.00
N GLU A 77 -2.90 12.35 -6.15
CA GLU A 77 -1.49 12.05 -5.99
C GLU A 77 -1.03 12.40 -4.58
N ALA A 78 -0.13 11.59 -4.05
CA ALA A 78 0.56 11.84 -2.79
C ALA A 78 2.06 11.58 -2.94
N VAL A 79 2.87 12.32 -2.20
CA VAL A 79 4.33 12.17 -2.18
C VAL A 79 4.73 11.47 -0.90
N ILE A 80 5.50 10.40 -1.02
CA ILE A 80 6.00 9.63 0.12
C ILE A 80 7.00 10.49 0.89
N ASP A 81 6.75 10.68 2.19
CA ASP A 81 7.61 11.45 3.08
C ASP A 81 8.32 10.58 4.13
N LYS A 82 7.85 9.34 4.34
CA LYS A 82 8.51 8.36 5.22
C LYS A 82 8.11 6.94 4.89
N VAL A 83 9.05 6.01 5.00
CA VAL A 83 8.81 4.57 5.05
C VAL A 83 9.14 4.07 6.46
N TYR A 84 8.31 3.20 7.03
CA TYR A 84 8.60 2.59 8.33
C TYR A 84 7.88 1.25 8.53
N THR A 85 8.42 0.43 9.43
CA THR A 85 7.82 -0.83 9.84
C THR A 85 7.16 -0.67 11.22
N LYS A 86 5.97 -1.23 11.40
CA LYS A 86 5.32 -1.36 12.71
C LYS A 86 4.81 -2.78 12.87
N GLY A 87 5.43 -3.54 13.79
CA GLY A 87 5.18 -4.98 13.90
C GLY A 87 5.66 -5.71 12.64
N LYS A 88 4.78 -6.50 12.03
CA LYS A 88 5.06 -7.23 10.77
C LYS A 88 4.64 -6.47 9.50
N LYS A 89 4.14 -5.24 9.64
CA LYS A 89 3.58 -4.46 8.54
C LYS A 89 4.51 -3.34 8.12
N VAL A 90 4.53 -3.07 6.81
CA VAL A 90 5.24 -1.94 6.21
C VAL A 90 4.24 -0.82 5.93
N TYR A 91 4.58 0.38 6.35
CA TYR A 91 3.76 1.56 6.19
C TYR A 91 4.49 2.62 5.37
N LEU A 92 3.74 3.28 4.50
CA LEU A 92 4.13 4.54 3.88
C LEU A 92 3.43 5.68 4.61
N ARG A 93 4.18 6.75 4.88
CA ARG A 93 3.60 8.05 5.18
C ARG A 93 3.75 8.93 3.96
N ALA A 94 2.67 9.61 3.59
CA ALA A 94 2.65 10.45 2.40
C ALA A 94 1.89 11.75 2.65
N LYS A 95 2.12 12.73 1.77
CA LYS A 95 1.42 14.02 1.78
C LYS A 95 0.72 14.21 0.44
N LEU A 96 -0.55 14.62 0.48
CA LEU A 96 -1.29 14.92 -0.74
C LEU A 96 -0.64 16.07 -1.52
N VAL A 97 -0.59 15.95 -2.84
CA VAL A 97 0.03 16.94 -3.75
C VAL A 97 -0.85 18.20 -3.91
N ASP A 98 -2.13 18.13 -3.54
CA ASP A 98 -3.05 19.26 -3.64
C ASP A 98 -2.64 20.42 -2.70
N LYS A 99 -2.43 21.60 -3.29
CA LYS A 99 -2.00 22.83 -2.62
C LYS A 99 -3.03 23.36 -1.61
N THR A 100 -4.32 23.10 -1.83
CA THR A 100 -5.40 23.56 -0.92
C THR A 100 -5.37 22.79 0.41
N VAL A 101 -4.95 21.53 0.38
CA VAL A 101 -4.84 20.65 1.56
C VAL A 101 -3.62 20.97 2.40
N ASN A 102 -2.52 21.33 1.74
CA ASN A 102 -1.30 21.75 2.41
C ASN A 102 -1.46 23.08 3.18
N ALA A 103 -2.46 23.90 2.84
CA ALA A 103 -2.79 25.16 3.53
C ALA A 103 -3.54 24.98 4.86
N LEU A 104 -4.22 23.84 5.07
CA LEU A 104 -5.04 23.57 6.26
C LEU A 104 -4.31 22.78 7.36
N GLY A 105 -2.99 22.66 7.26
CA GLY A 105 -2.18 21.99 8.27
C GLY A 105 -2.12 20.47 8.07
N GLY A 106 -1.22 20.04 7.19
CA GLY A 106 -0.33 18.91 7.47
C GLY A 106 -0.97 17.54 7.71
N ASN A 107 -2.15 17.27 7.16
CA ASN A 107 -2.75 15.95 7.20
C ASN A 107 -1.87 14.96 6.44
N LYS A 108 -1.34 13.97 7.15
CA LYS A 108 -0.48 12.92 6.59
C LYS A 108 -1.33 11.71 6.29
N LEU A 109 -1.09 11.11 5.15
CA LEU A 109 -1.60 9.79 4.83
C LEU A 109 -0.72 8.75 5.52
N PHE A 110 -1.36 7.72 6.07
CA PHE A 110 -0.73 6.53 6.61
C PHE A 110 -1.29 5.34 5.84
N ILE A 111 -0.43 4.68 5.08
CA ILE A 111 -0.79 3.66 4.10
C ILE A 111 -0.21 2.33 4.57
N ASP A 112 -1.06 1.35 4.86
CA ASP A 112 -0.65 -0.06 5.03
C ASP A 112 -0.32 -0.63 3.64
N LEU A 113 0.96 -0.85 3.34
CA LEU A 113 1.44 -1.05 1.97
C LEU A 113 0.84 -2.31 1.32
N GLU A 114 0.92 -3.45 2.00
CA GLU A 114 0.39 -4.72 1.48
C GLU A 114 -1.12 -4.61 1.29
N GLY A 115 -1.84 -4.17 2.33
CA GLY A 115 -3.28 -4.03 2.30
C GLY A 115 -3.75 -3.07 1.19
N ALA A 116 -3.07 -1.94 1.00
CA ALA A 116 -3.42 -0.98 -0.03
C ALA A 116 -3.15 -1.50 -1.45
N ILE A 117 -2.07 -2.27 -1.68
CA ILE A 117 -1.78 -2.83 -3.00
C ILE A 117 -2.73 -3.99 -3.32
N ASP A 118 -2.89 -4.94 -2.39
CA ASP A 118 -3.75 -6.12 -2.58
C ASP A 118 -5.21 -5.72 -2.85
N ASN A 119 -5.66 -4.62 -2.22
CA ASN A 119 -7.01 -4.08 -2.39
C ASN A 119 -7.12 -2.98 -3.44
N LYS A 120 -6.05 -2.72 -4.21
CA LYS A 120 -6.01 -1.76 -5.32
C LYS A 120 -6.33 -0.31 -4.90
N GLU A 121 -6.03 0.01 -3.65
CA GLU A 121 -6.08 1.36 -3.07
C GLU A 121 -4.83 2.18 -3.40
N LEU A 122 -3.77 1.54 -3.91
CA LEU A 122 -2.54 2.18 -4.38
C LEU A 122 -2.19 1.69 -5.79
N LYS A 123 -1.77 2.61 -6.66
CA LYS A 123 -1.28 2.31 -8.01
C LYS A 123 0.20 2.64 -8.14
#